data_AF-A0A0G1XHB7-F1
#
_entry.id   AF-A0A0G1XHB7-F1
#
_cell.length_a   1.000
_cell.length_b   1.000
_cell.length_c   1.000
_cell.angle_alpha   90.00
_cell.angle_beta   90.00
_cell.angle_gamma   90.00
#
_symmetry.space_group_name_H-M   'P 1'
#
loop_
_entity.id
_entity.type
_entity.pdbx_description
1 polymer ?
#
loop_
_entity_poly.entity_id
_entity_poly.type
_entity_poly.pdbx_seq_one_letter_code
_entity_poly.pdbx_strand_id
1 'polypeptide(L)'
;MASSLDQIGPIAKTVEDAAILYQAIAGQDRYDATSAAVPVEAMREVPLAGLRIGVPREYFGAGLDPRVAKAIRASLNKFEAAGAILMDISLP
;
A
#
# COMPACT_ATOMS: atom_id res chain seq x y z
N MET A 1 -23.72 -7.99 -1.48
CA MET A 1 -22.87 -6.91 -2.03
C MET A 1 -22.36 -6.11 -0.84
N ALA A 2 -21.06 -5.92 -0.73
CA ALA A 2 -20.45 -5.23 0.40
C ALA A 2 -20.11 -3.80 -0.03
N SER A 3 -21.15 -2.96 -0.17
CA SER A 3 -21.00 -1.57 -0.63
C SER A 3 -20.04 -0.74 0.23
N SER A 4 -19.82 -1.13 1.49
CA SER A 4 -18.87 -0.50 2.39
C SER A 4 -17.40 -0.90 2.14
N LEU A 5 -17.16 -1.86 1.24
CA LEU A 5 -15.82 -2.38 0.90
C LEU A 5 -15.45 -2.20 -0.57
N ASP A 6 -16.43 -1.97 -1.45
CA ASP A 6 -16.20 -1.85 -2.89
C ASP A 6 -15.39 -0.58 -3.21
N GLN A 7 -14.24 -0.74 -3.87
CA GLN A 7 -13.38 0.37 -4.31
C GLN A 7 -12.70 0.02 -5.64
N ILE A 8 -12.77 0.92 -6.62
CA ILE A 8 -12.07 0.77 -7.91
C ILE A 8 -10.57 1.09 -7.71
N GLY A 9 -9.69 0.33 -8.37
CA GLY A 9 -8.26 0.60 -8.41
C GLY A 9 -7.60 0.14 -9.72
N PRO A 10 -6.56 0.84 -10.21
CA PRO A 10 -5.90 0.48 -11.45
C PRO A 10 -4.99 -0.75 -11.29
N ILE A 11 -4.88 -1.54 -12.35
CA ILE A 11 -3.90 -2.64 -12.47
C ILE A 11 -2.99 -2.32 -13.65
N ALA A 12 -1.69 -2.18 -13.40
CA ALA A 12 -0.69 -1.86 -14.41
C ALA A 12 0.62 -2.63 -14.17
N LYS A 13 1.54 -2.57 -15.14
CA LYS A 13 2.84 -3.26 -15.05
C LYS A 13 3.87 -2.51 -14.21
N THR A 14 3.74 -1.20 -14.09
CA THR A 14 4.66 -0.34 -13.34
C THR A 14 3.91 0.52 -12.33
N VAL A 15 4.62 1.00 -11.31
CA VAL A 15 4.07 1.92 -10.31
C VAL A 15 3.67 3.24 -10.96
N GLU A 16 4.46 3.72 -11.92
CA GLU A 16 4.20 4.95 -12.66
C GLU A 16 2.90 4.86 -13.47
N ASP A 17 2.72 3.79 -14.26
CA ASP A 17 1.48 3.58 -15.03
C ASP A 17 0.26 3.48 -14.11
N ALA A 18 0.37 2.78 -12.98
CA ALA A 18 -0.71 2.68 -12.00
C ALA A 18 -1.05 4.06 -11.42
N ALA A 19 -0.05 4.89 -11.14
CA ALA A 19 -0.26 6.24 -10.64
C ALA A 19 -0.88 7.19 -11.68
N ILE A 20 -0.49 7.08 -12.96
CA ILE A 20 -1.10 7.84 -14.07
C ILE A 20 -2.59 7.50 -14.16
N LEU A 21 -2.93 6.20 -14.17
CA LEU A 21 -4.32 5.76 -14.21
C LEU A 21 -5.10 6.18 -12.95
N TYR A 22 -4.48 6.08 -11.77
CA TYR A 22 -5.11 6.52 -10.53
C TYR A 22 -5.45 8.01 -10.56
N GLN A 23 -4.51 8.87 -10.99
CA GLN A 23 -4.73 10.32 -11.12
C GLN A 23 -5.87 10.66 -12.08
N ALA A 24 -6.10 9.82 -13.11
CA ALA A 24 -7.19 10.02 -14.05
C ALA A 24 -8.58 9.67 -13.48
N ILE A 25 -8.67 8.77 -12.49
CA ILE A 25 -9.94 8.27 -11.95
C ILE A 25 -10.26 8.76 -10.54
N ALA A 26 -9.25 9.19 -9.77
CA ALA A 26 -9.44 9.67 -8.41
C ALA A 26 -10.03 11.08 -8.40
N GLY A 27 -10.94 11.34 -7.46
CA GLY A 27 -11.56 12.65 -7.29
C GLY A 27 -12.91 12.55 -6.60
N GLN A 28 -13.44 13.69 -6.17
CA GLN A 28 -14.80 13.79 -5.68
C GLN A 28 -15.79 13.68 -6.85
N ASP A 29 -16.80 12.83 -6.72
CA ASP A 29 -17.91 12.72 -7.66
C ASP A 29 -19.22 13.17 -6.99
N ARG A 30 -19.91 14.13 -7.63
CA ARG A 30 -21.21 14.63 -7.15
C ARG A 30 -22.32 13.58 -7.16
N TYR A 31 -22.14 12.50 -7.91
CA TYR A 31 -23.09 11.39 -8.00
C TYR A 31 -22.79 10.25 -7.03
N ASP A 32 -21.66 10.31 -6.34
CA ASP A 32 -21.27 9.33 -5.32
C ASP A 32 -21.09 10.02 -3.97
N ALA A 33 -22.08 9.84 -3.09
CA ALA A 33 -22.08 10.42 -1.74
C ALA A 33 -20.98 9.84 -0.82
N THR A 34 -20.36 8.71 -1.18
CA THR A 34 -19.25 8.12 -0.42
C THR A 34 -17.87 8.53 -0.96
N SER A 35 -17.82 9.24 -2.09
CA SER A 35 -16.58 9.80 -2.62
C SER A 35 -16.05 10.92 -1.72
N ALA A 36 -14.76 10.83 -1.36
CA ALA A 36 -14.14 11.76 -0.44
C ALA A 36 -13.74 13.07 -1.13
N ALA A 37 -14.06 14.21 -0.51
CA ALA A 37 -13.64 15.55 -0.95
C ALA A 37 -12.19 15.85 -0.51
N VAL A 38 -11.25 15.03 -0.98
CA VAL A 38 -9.81 15.15 -0.65
C VAL A 38 -8.99 15.48 -1.89
N PRO A 39 -7.90 16.27 -1.77
CA PRO A 39 -6.99 16.49 -2.89
C PRO A 39 -6.39 15.17 -3.38
N VAL A 40 -6.31 15.00 -4.69
CA VAL A 40 -5.60 13.88 -5.31
C VAL A 40 -4.12 14.26 -5.39
N GLU A 41 -3.29 13.60 -4.58
CA GLU A 41 -1.84 13.83 -4.61
C GLU A 41 -1.22 13.24 -5.88
N ALA A 42 -0.33 14.00 -6.52
CA ALA A 42 0.49 13.49 -7.60
C ALA A 42 1.54 12.51 -7.05
N MET A 43 1.94 11.54 -7.88
CA MET A 43 3.04 10.64 -7.55
C MET A 43 4.32 11.43 -7.31
N ARG A 44 5.02 11.09 -6.23
CA ARG A 44 6.34 11.64 -5.90
C ARG A 44 7.23 10.56 -5.31
N GLU A 45 8.53 10.70 -5.48
CA GLU A 45 9.49 9.87 -4.76
C GLU A 45 9.41 10.16 -3.26
N VAL A 46 9.47 9.09 -2.47
CA VAL A 46 9.49 9.16 -1.02
C VAL A 46 10.85 8.65 -0.54
N PRO A 47 11.64 9.47 0.19
CA PRO A 47 12.91 9.02 0.72
C PRO A 47 12.68 7.89 1.73
N LEU A 48 13.45 6.81 1.60
CA LEU A 48 13.34 5.65 2.48
C LEU A 48 14.08 5.85 3.81
N ALA A 49 15.09 6.73 3.84
CA ALA A 49 15.85 7.03 5.05
C ALA A 49 14.94 7.58 6.16
N GLY A 50 14.87 6.86 7.28
CA GLY A 50 14.02 7.21 8.43
C GLY A 50 12.53 6.88 8.26
N LEU A 51 12.11 6.32 7.11
CA LEU A 51 10.74 5.88 6.90
C LEU A 51 10.42 4.71 7.84
N ARG A 52 9.38 4.84 8.66
CA ARG A 52 8.98 3.78 9.60
C ARG A 52 7.96 2.84 8.94
N ILE A 53 8.30 1.55 8.85
CA ILE A 53 7.44 0.53 8.25
C ILE A 53 6.96 -0.41 9.37
N GLY A 54 5.66 -0.42 9.65
CA GLY A 54 5.05 -1.39 10.56
C GLY A 54 4.97 -2.78 9.94
N VAL A 55 5.43 -3.79 10.67
CA VAL A 55 5.40 -5.21 10.25
C VAL A 55 4.51 -5.97 11.24
N PRO A 56 3.22 -6.20 10.92
CA PRO A 56 2.29 -6.91 11.80
C PRO A 56 2.66 -8.39 11.96
N ARG A 57 2.78 -8.86 13.20
CA ARG A 57 3.07 -10.27 13.50
C ARG A 57 2.01 -11.21 12.95
N GLU A 58 0.74 -10.79 13.00
CA GLU A 58 -0.42 -11.57 12.58
C GLU A 58 -0.40 -11.87 11.07
N TYR A 59 0.27 -11.05 10.24
CA TYR A 59 0.41 -11.31 8.81
C TYR A 59 1.40 -12.44 8.50
N PHE A 60 2.21 -12.88 9.48
CA PHE A 60 3.13 -14.02 9.37
C PHE A 60 2.63 -15.25 10.14
N GLY A 61 1.32 -15.35 10.39
CA GLY A 61 0.69 -16.48 11.06
C GLY A 61 0.67 -17.77 10.23
N ALA A 62 0.03 -18.81 10.79
CA ALA A 62 0.05 -20.17 10.25
C ALA A 62 -0.53 -20.33 8.82
N GLY A 63 -1.35 -19.38 8.36
CA GLY A 63 -1.94 -19.42 7.02
C GLY A 63 -1.02 -18.91 5.89
N LEU A 64 0.16 -18.35 6.21
CA LEU A 64 1.06 -17.79 5.21
C LEU A 64 1.94 -18.87 4.57
N ASP A 65 1.95 -18.95 3.23
CA ASP A 65 2.88 -19.82 2.50
C ASP A 65 4.34 -19.43 2.83
N PRO A 66 5.20 -20.38 3.24
CA PRO A 66 6.60 -20.10 3.59
C PRO A 66 7.41 -19.40 2.49
N ARG A 67 7.08 -19.65 1.21
CA ARG A 67 7.74 -19.00 0.07
C ARG A 67 7.37 -17.52 -0.01
N VAL A 68 6.11 -17.18 0.28
CA VAL A 68 5.64 -15.81 0.36
C VAL A 68 6.27 -15.11 1.57
N ALA A 69 6.31 -15.76 2.73
CA ALA A 69 6.96 -15.25 3.93
C ALA A 69 8.44 -14.90 3.66
N LYS A 70 9.17 -15.79 2.98
CA LYS A 70 10.57 -15.55 2.59
C LYS A 70 10.71 -14.38 1.63
N ALA A 71 9.84 -14.27 0.63
CA ALA A 71 9.86 -13.17 -0.34
C ALA A 71 9.59 -11.82 0.33
N ILE A 72 8.60 -11.74 1.23
CA ILE A 72 8.29 -10.53 1.99
C ILE A 72 9.48 -10.12 2.86
N ARG A 73 10.08 -11.07 3.61
CA ARG A 73 11.27 -10.80 4.44
C ARG A 73 12.45 -10.29 3.60
N ALA A 74 12.68 -10.86 2.41
CA ALA A 74 13.72 -10.38 1.51
C ALA A 74 13.46 -8.94 1.04
N SER A 75 12.20 -8.56 0.78
CA SER A 75 11.83 -7.19 0.44
C SER A 75 12.00 -6.23 1.62
N LEU A 76 11.60 -6.64 2.83
CA LEU A 76 11.79 -5.84 4.05
C LEU A 76 13.28 -5.54 4.31
N ASN A 77 14.16 -6.53 4.13
CA ASN A 77 15.61 -6.32 4.24
C ASN A 77 16.14 -5.30 3.23
N LYS A 78 15.56 -5.22 2.02
CA LYS A 78 15.93 -4.19 1.04
C LYS A 78 15.50 -2.79 1.49
N PHE A 79 14.31 -2.66 2.09
CA PHE A 79 13.87 -1.38 2.66
C PHE A 79 14.75 -0.95 3.83
N GLU A 80 15.08 -1.87 4.74
CA GLU A 80 15.98 -1.60 5.86
C GLU A 80 17.38 -1.19 5.38
N ALA A 81 17.94 -1.91 4.41
CA ALA A 81 19.22 -1.55 3.79
C ALA A 81 19.20 -0.18 3.08
N ALA A 82 18.03 0.27 2.61
CA ALA A 82 17.82 1.60 2.03
C ALA A 82 17.55 2.69 3.09
N GLY A 83 17.60 2.36 4.39
CA GLY A 83 17.49 3.29 5.50
C GLY A 83 16.11 3.38 6.15
N ALA A 84 15.16 2.52 5.78
CA ALA A 84 13.89 2.43 6.47
C ALA A 84 14.04 1.77 7.84
N ILE A 85 13.15 2.10 8.77
CA ILE A 85 13.11 1.55 10.13
C ILE A 85 11.94 0.56 10.21
N LEU A 86 12.25 -0.73 10.35
CA LEU A 86 11.22 -1.76 10.52
C LEU A 86 10.73 -1.80 11.96
N MET A 87 9.41 -1.72 12.15
CA MET A 87 8.76 -1.70 13.45
C MET A 87 7.91 -2.95 13.60
N ASP A 88 8.28 -3.84 14.52
CA ASP A 88 7.46 -4.99 14.89
C ASP A 88 6.20 -4.49 15.65
N ILE A 89 5.01 -4.78 15.10
CA ILE A 89 3.73 -4.32 15.66
C ILE A 89 2.72 -5.47 15.77
N SER A 90 1.67 -5.27 16.58
CA SER A 90 0.50 -6.14 16.63
C SER A 90 -0.70 -5.43 16.03
N LEU A 91 -1.48 -6.15 15.23
CA LEU A 91 -2.83 -5.80 14.80
C LEU A 91 -3.78 -6.94 15.23
N PRO A 92 -4.23 -6.95 16.50
CA PRO A 92 -5.08 -8.01 17.06
C PRO A 92 -6.53 -7.97 16.53
#